data_AF-A0A932UWW1-F1
#
_entry.id   AF-A0A932UWW1-F1
#
_cell.length_a   1.000
_cell.length_b   1.000
_cell.length_c   1.000
_cell.angle_alpha   90.00
_cell.angle_beta   90.00
_cell.angle_gamma   90.00
#
_symmetry.space_group_name_H-M   'P 1'
#
loop_
_entity.id
_entity.type
_entity.pdbx_description
1 polymer ?
#
loop_
_entity_poly.entity_id
_entity_poly.type
_entity_poly.pdbx_seq_one_letter_code
_entity_poly.pdbx_strand_id
1 'polypeptide(L)'
;MTKSGLANEVIQEIRTLPPSELREVRAYVYFLKARDTIDPTQLYFWSKRWQAWEREAEADKRSRRLVGNGTLKGLLKALKRR
;
A
#
# COMPACT_ATOMS: atom_id res chain seq x y z
N MET A 1 9.21 7.39 34.31
CA MET A 1 9.83 6.31 33.50
C MET A 1 10.61 6.96 32.36
N THR A 2 11.92 6.69 32.23
CA THR A 2 12.73 7.24 31.14
C THR A 2 12.45 6.47 29.86
N LYS A 3 12.59 7.11 28.68
CA LYS A 3 12.42 6.44 27.38
C LYS A 3 13.28 5.17 27.24
N SER A 4 14.45 5.13 27.88
CA SER A 4 15.34 3.96 27.87
C SER A 4 14.81 2.78 28.70
N GLY A 5 14.09 3.04 29.80
CA GLY A 5 13.48 1.99 30.62
C GLY A 5 12.36 1.26 29.88
N LEU A 6 11.44 2.03 29.30
CA LEU A 6 10.32 1.47 28.54
C LEU A 6 10.79 0.67 27.32
N ALA A 7 11.81 1.16 26.60
CA ALA A 7 12.35 0.44 25.44
C ALA A 7 12.93 -0.93 25.83
N ASN A 8 13.60 -1.01 26.98
CA ASN A 8 14.16 -2.26 27.48
C ASN A 8 13.08 -3.26 27.90
N GLU A 9 12.01 -2.80 28.57
CA GLU A 9 10.87 -3.66 28.94
C GLU A 9 10.21 -4.28 27.70
N VAL A 10 9.91 -3.46 26.70
CA VAL A 10 9.32 -3.92 25.43
C VAL A 10 10.22 -4.95 24.72
N ILE A 11 11.54 -4.75 24.73
CA ILE A 11 12.48 -5.71 24.14
C ILE A 11 12.45 -7.06 24.88
N GLN A 12 12.38 -7.04 26.22
CA GLN A 12 12.33 -8.29 26.99
C GLN A 12 11.03 -9.04 26.74
N GLU A 13 9.90 -8.33 26.67
CA GLU A 13 8.61 -8.95 26.39
C GLU A 13 8.59 -9.58 24.99
N ILE A 14 9.03 -8.85 23.95
CA ILE A 14 9.14 -9.38 22.58
C ILE A 14 9.98 -10.66 22.52
N ARG A 15 11.06 -10.77 23.29
CA ARG A 15 11.92 -11.96 23.33
C ARG A 15 11.22 -13.21 23.87
N THR A 16 10.18 -13.03 24.69
CA THR A 16 9.41 -14.12 25.28
C THR A 16 8.26 -14.60 24.38
N LEU A 17 7.94 -13.86 23.30
CA LEU A 17 6.79 -14.18 22.46
C LEU A 17 7.04 -15.39 21.54
N PRO A 18 6.02 -16.21 21.27
CA PRO A 18 6.08 -17.26 20.28
C PRO A 18 6.18 -16.69 18.84
N PRO A 19 6.69 -17.47 17.87
CA PRO A 19 6.87 -17.02 16.49
C PRO A 19 5.60 -16.52 15.78
N SER A 20 4.41 -16.98 16.17
CA SER A 20 3.13 -16.49 15.66
C SER A 20 2.90 -15.02 16.02
N GLU A 21 3.12 -14.65 17.27
CA GLU A 21 2.90 -13.30 17.79
C GLU A 21 3.99 -12.33 17.32
N LEU A 22 5.23 -12.81 17.16
CA LEU A 22 6.30 -12.02 16.54
C LEU A 22 5.95 -11.55 15.11
N ARG A 23 5.18 -12.34 14.36
CA ARG A 23 4.70 -11.93 13.02
C ARG A 23 3.71 -10.77 13.12
N GLU A 24 2.85 -10.76 14.13
CA GLU A 24 1.88 -9.68 14.36
C GLU A 24 2.58 -8.39 14.81
N VAL A 25 3.53 -8.48 15.75
CA VAL A 25 4.38 -7.35 16.15
C VAL A 25 5.10 -6.76 14.94
N ARG A 26 5.67 -7.60 14.08
CA ARG A 26 6.34 -7.16 12.84
C ARG A 26 5.36 -6.49 11.87
N ALA A 27 4.17 -7.05 11.69
CA ALA A 27 3.14 -6.46 10.84
C ALA A 27 2.70 -5.09 11.36
N TYR A 28 2.55 -4.94 12.67
CA TYR A 28 2.20 -3.66 13.30
C TYR A 28 3.31 -2.62 13.17
N VAL A 29 4.59 -3.00 13.35
CA VAL A 29 5.72 -2.11 13.09
C VAL A 29 5.77 -1.67 11.63
N TYR A 30 5.49 -2.56 10.68
CA TYR A 30 5.38 -2.18 9.27
C TYR A 30 4.20 -1.24 9.03
N PHE A 31 3.05 -1.46 9.66
CA PHE A 31 1.93 -0.54 9.60
C PHE A 31 2.28 0.85 10.12
N LEU A 32 2.98 0.96 11.26
CA LEU A 32 3.40 2.26 11.80
C LEU A 32 4.37 2.97 10.86
N LYS A 33 5.39 2.28 10.35
CA LYS A 33 6.34 2.83 9.38
C LYS A 33 5.66 3.24 8.07
N ALA A 34 4.71 2.42 7.61
CA ALA A 34 3.88 2.72 6.45
C ALA A 34 3.02 3.95 6.72
N ARG A 35 2.37 4.09 7.88
CA ARG A 35 1.52 5.23 8.23
C ARG A 35 2.27 6.57 8.25
N ASP A 36 3.53 6.56 8.68
CA ASP A 36 4.36 7.77 8.66
C ASP A 36 4.87 8.12 7.24
N THR A 37 4.76 7.18 6.29
CA THR A 37 5.19 7.32 4.89
C THR A 37 4.01 7.43 3.90
N ILE A 38 2.84 6.92 4.27
CA ILE A 38 1.64 6.76 3.45
C ILE A 38 0.52 7.49 4.16
N ASP A 39 -0.04 8.50 3.49
CA ASP A 39 -1.26 9.16 3.92
C ASP A 39 -2.37 8.11 4.19
N PRO A 40 -2.95 8.06 5.41
CA PRO A 40 -4.01 7.11 5.74
C PRO A 40 -5.21 7.17 4.78
N THR A 41 -5.48 8.32 4.18
CA THR A 41 -6.55 8.48 3.16
C THR A 41 -6.24 7.72 1.87
N GLN A 42 -4.97 7.35 1.65
CA GLN A 42 -4.47 6.65 0.48
C GLN A 42 -4.24 5.15 0.73
N LEU A 43 -4.56 4.63 1.92
CA LEU A 43 -4.32 3.23 2.29
C LEU A 43 -4.96 2.23 1.29
N TYR A 44 -6.10 2.61 0.69
CA TYR A 44 -6.79 1.83 -0.32
C TYR A 44 -5.92 1.48 -1.55
N PHE A 45 -5.06 2.41 -1.98
CA PHE A 45 -4.17 2.23 -3.13
C PHE A 45 -3.08 1.17 -2.88
N TRP A 46 -2.81 0.86 -1.62
CA TRP A 46 -1.84 -0.17 -1.20
C TRP A 46 -2.48 -1.55 -1.02
N SER A 47 -3.79 -1.68 -1.23
CA SER A 47 -4.45 -2.98 -1.19
C SER A 47 -3.97 -3.89 -2.33
N LYS A 48 -3.88 -5.20 -2.08
CA LYS A 48 -3.53 -6.19 -3.12
C LYS A 48 -4.44 -6.10 -4.36
N ARG A 49 -5.71 -5.74 -4.14
CA ARG A 49 -6.70 -5.56 -5.21
C ARG A 49 -6.36 -4.37 -6.09
N TRP A 50 -6.08 -3.20 -5.51
CA TRP A 50 -5.68 -2.03 -6.28
C TRP A 50 -4.40 -2.29 -7.08
N GLN A 51 -3.40 -2.90 -6.43
CA GLN A 51 -2.14 -3.26 -7.06
C GLN A 51 -2.29 -4.30 -8.19
N ALA A 52 -3.36 -5.11 -8.19
CA ALA A 52 -3.69 -5.98 -9.31
C ALA A 52 -4.26 -5.19 -10.49
N TRP A 53 -5.22 -4.29 -10.23
CA TRP A 53 -5.77 -3.41 -11.27
C TRP A 53 -4.73 -2.49 -11.89
N GLU A 54 -3.78 -1.99 -11.11
CA GLU A 54 -2.68 -1.17 -11.64
C GLU A 54 -1.80 -1.97 -12.62
N ARG A 55 -1.51 -3.24 -12.30
CA ARG A 55 -0.76 -4.14 -13.21
C ARG A 55 -1.52 -4.42 -14.51
N GLU A 56 -2.84 -4.63 -14.44
CA GLU A 56 -3.69 -4.78 -15.62
C GLU A 56 -3.70 -3.51 -16.48
N ALA A 57 -3.89 -2.35 -15.86
CA ALA A 57 -3.86 -1.06 -16.55
C ALA A 57 -2.51 -0.81 -17.24
N GLU A 58 -1.39 -1.16 -16.61
CA GLU A 58 -0.06 -1.07 -17.23
C GLU A 58 0.11 -2.05 -18.40
N ALA A 59 -0.42 -3.26 -18.30
CA ALA A 59 -0.43 -4.22 -19.41
C ALA A 59 -1.25 -3.69 -20.60
N ASP A 60 -2.36 -3.02 -20.34
CA ASP A 60 -3.20 -2.39 -21.37
C ASP A 60 -2.53 -1.19 -22.04
N LYS A 61 -1.80 -0.38 -21.28
CA LYS A 61 -0.94 0.69 -21.83
C LYS A 61 0.11 0.12 -22.78
N ARG A 62 0.84 -0.92 -22.35
CA ARG A 62 1.89 -1.57 -23.16
C ARG A 62 1.35 -2.20 -24.43
N SER A 63 0.17 -2.81 -24.36
CA SER A 63 -0.50 -3.42 -25.52
C SER A 63 -1.25 -2.41 -26.41
N ARG A 64 -1.09 -1.10 -26.17
CA ARG A 64 -1.76 -0.01 -26.90
C ARG A 64 -3.29 -0.13 -26.93
N ARG A 65 -3.88 -0.77 -25.92
CA ARG A 65 -5.34 -0.92 -25.76
C ARG A 65 -6.00 0.29 -25.09
N LEU A 66 -5.33 1.43 -25.06
CA LEU A 66 -5.84 2.67 -24.47
C LEU A 66 -6.92 3.29 -25.36
N VAL A 67 -8.07 3.59 -24.77
CA VAL A 67 -9.11 4.40 -25.40
C VAL A 67 -8.73 5.87 -25.29
N GLY A 68 -8.55 6.54 -26.43
CA GLY A 68 -8.09 7.93 -26.48
C GLY A 68 -6.56 8.04 -26.34
N ASN A 69 -6.07 9.02 -25.57
CA ASN A 69 -4.64 9.30 -25.38
C ASN A 69 -4.25 9.37 -23.89
N GLY A 70 -5.06 8.79 -23.00
CA GLY A 70 -4.86 8.88 -21.55
C GLY A 70 -5.31 10.21 -20.92
N THR A 71 -5.88 11.14 -21.70
CA THR A 71 -6.50 12.38 -21.17
C THR A 71 -8.03 12.30 -21.22
N LEU A 72 -8.69 13.04 -20.33
CA LEU A 72 -10.15 13.16 -20.32
C LEU A 72 -10.70 13.65 -21.67
N LYS A 73 -10.05 14.65 -22.29
CA LYS A 73 -10.43 15.17 -23.60
C LYS A 73 -10.31 14.11 -24.69
N GLY A 74 -9.25 13.30 -24.65
CA GLY A 74 -9.05 12.19 -25.57
C GLY A 74 -10.10 11.10 -25.42
N LEU A 75 -10.46 10.75 -24.18
CA LEU A 75 -11.53 9.80 -23.88
C LEU A 75 -12.88 10.29 -24.41
N LEU A 76 -13.27 11.54 -24.08
CA LEU A 76 -14.54 12.12 -24.54
C LEU A 76 -14.62 12.17 -26.08
N LYS A 77 -13.51 12.46 -26.75
CA LYS A 77 -13.44 12.43 -28.22
C LYS A 77 -13.58 11.02 -28.79
N ALA A 78 -12.99 10.01 -28.13
CA ALA A 78 -13.11 8.61 -28.55
C ALA A 78 -14.53 8.07 -28.36
N LEU A 79 -15.19 8.42 -27.26
CA LEU A 79 -16.56 7.99 -26.96
C LEU A 79 -17.60 8.64 -27.87
N LYS A 80 -17.44 9.93 -28.21
CA LYS A 80 -18.33 10.62 -29.17
C LYS A 80 -18.23 10.11 -30.61
N ARG A 81 -17.23 9.29 -30.92
CA ARG A 81 -17.00 8.70 -32.26
C ARG A 81 -17.54 7.27 -32.38
N ARG A 82 -18.14 6.72 -31.32
CA ARG A 82 -18.88 5.46 -31.34
C ARG A 82 -20.34 5.69 -31.67
#